data_AF-A0A1V6BTQ4-F1
#
_entry.id   AF-A0A1V6BTQ4-F1
#
_cell.length_a   1.000
_cell.length_b   1.000
_cell.length_c   1.000
_cell.angle_alpha   90.00
_cell.angle_beta   90.00
_cell.angle_gamma   90.00
#
_symmetry.space_group_name_H-M   'P 1'
#
loop_
_entity.id
_entity.type
_entity.pdbx_description
1 polymer ?
#
loop_
_entity_poly.entity_id
_entity_poly.type
_entity_poly.pdbx_seq_one_letter_code
_entity_poly.pdbx_strand_id
1 'polypeptide(L)'
;MTVNKTVERSKVTECDTVLKKRINSKGFMTYTIEATDDDILNKQNKIVSQTIRTLGLRHIPGDITDEGKALCMKVKADHDAKDPESARKKLFDLFREIGISAPQVKLFLGHDGKVLNDKERLELRGLYNTIKDGEMSWAQALEEKVGKKKGDKGGLLRTRVEGDPEPKEEDIPIEEEPVVEEEQETSSYPGADS
;
A
#
# COMPACT_ATOMS: atom_id res chain seq x y z
N MET A 1 -14.99 -7.26 -20.06
CA MET A 1 -14.55 -7.24 -18.65
C MET A 1 -15.38 -8.26 -17.89
N THR A 2 -14.76 -9.01 -17.00
CA THR A 2 -15.41 -10.11 -16.27
C THR A 2 -15.34 -9.81 -14.78
N VAL A 3 -16.45 -9.97 -14.07
CA VAL A 3 -16.51 -9.79 -12.60
C VAL A 3 -16.47 -11.17 -11.96
N ASN A 4 -15.46 -11.40 -11.12
CA ASN A 4 -15.33 -12.64 -10.37
C ASN A 4 -16.46 -12.74 -9.34
N LYS A 5 -17.20 -13.86 -9.37
CA LYS A 5 -18.28 -14.20 -8.44
C LYS A 5 -17.77 -14.69 -7.07
N THR A 6 -16.53 -14.35 -6.72
CA THR A 6 -15.91 -14.72 -5.45
C THR A 6 -15.30 -13.50 -4.80
N VAL A 7 -15.33 -13.42 -3.48
CA VAL A 7 -14.69 -12.37 -2.69
C VAL A 7 -13.75 -12.98 -1.65
N GLU A 8 -12.65 -12.30 -1.38
CA GLU A 8 -11.77 -12.67 -0.27
C GLU A 8 -12.18 -11.90 0.98
N ARG A 9 -12.43 -12.61 2.08
CA ARG A 9 -12.73 -12.03 3.39
C ARG A 9 -11.85 -12.66 4.47
N SER A 10 -11.53 -11.89 5.51
CA SER A 10 -10.78 -12.36 6.69
C SER A 10 -11.68 -13.03 7.72
N LYS A 11 -12.99 -12.76 7.66
CA LYS A 11 -14.03 -13.35 8.52
C LYS A 11 -15.13 -13.92 7.64
N VAL A 12 -15.71 -15.02 8.09
CA VAL A 12 -16.80 -15.75 7.43
C VAL A 12 -17.98 -15.77 8.39
N THR A 13 -19.17 -15.48 7.89
CA THR A 13 -20.42 -15.62 8.64
C THR A 13 -21.04 -17.00 8.36
N GLU A 14 -21.88 -17.51 9.26
CA GLU A 14 -22.48 -18.86 9.14
C GLU A 14 -23.24 -19.10 7.83
N CYS A 15 -23.76 -18.03 7.21
CA CYS A 15 -24.47 -18.10 5.93
C CYS A 15 -23.56 -18.03 4.68
N ASP A 16 -22.24 -17.86 4.85
CA ASP A 16 -21.31 -17.70 3.74
C ASP A 16 -20.78 -19.06 3.25
N THR A 17 -20.81 -19.29 1.93
CA THR A 17 -20.22 -20.49 1.34
C THR A 17 -18.73 -20.28 1.09
N VAL A 18 -17.89 -21.00 1.84
CA VAL A 18 -16.43 -20.96 1.70
C VAL A 18 -15.96 -21.92 0.62
N LEU A 19 -15.29 -21.39 -0.40
CA LEU A 19 -14.75 -22.15 -1.52
C LEU A 19 -13.30 -22.56 -1.30
N LYS A 20 -12.48 -21.65 -0.74
CA LYS A 20 -11.05 -21.88 -0.51
C LYS A 20 -10.56 -21.17 0.73
N LYS A 21 -9.64 -21.80 1.46
CA LYS A 21 -8.93 -21.21 2.60
C LYS A 21 -7.45 -21.10 2.25
N ARG A 22 -6.81 -19.99 2.61
CA ARG A 22 -5.37 -19.79 2.47
C ARG A 22 -4.83 -18.92 3.59
N ILE A 23 -3.59 -19.15 3.99
CA ILE A 23 -2.82 -18.21 4.81
C ILE A 23 -2.22 -17.17 3.86
N ASN A 24 -2.41 -15.89 4.15
CA ASN A 24 -1.81 -14.82 3.35
C ASN A 24 -0.36 -14.54 3.79
N SER A 25 0.36 -13.73 3.02
CA SER A 25 1.75 -13.33 3.34
C SER A 25 1.90 -12.59 4.68
N LYS A 26 0.80 -12.17 5.30
CA LYS A 26 0.76 -11.54 6.63
C LYS A 26 0.43 -12.53 7.76
N GLY A 27 0.36 -13.84 7.46
CA GLY A 27 0.07 -14.89 8.43
C GLY A 27 -1.41 -15.03 8.81
N PHE A 28 -2.31 -14.25 8.20
CA PHE A 28 -3.74 -14.30 8.52
C PHE A 28 -4.49 -15.27 7.60
N MET A 29 -5.48 -15.96 8.15
CA MET A 29 -6.42 -16.77 7.37
C MET A 29 -7.29 -15.89 6.47
N THR A 30 -7.34 -16.24 5.20
CA THR A 30 -8.14 -15.58 4.18
C THR A 30 -9.05 -16.62 3.53
N TYR A 31 -10.33 -16.30 3.45
CA TYR A 31 -11.37 -17.16 2.91
C TYR A 31 -11.84 -16.59 1.57
N THR A 32 -11.76 -17.40 0.53
CA THR A 32 -12.46 -17.12 -0.74
C THR A 32 -13.88 -17.64 -0.59
N ILE A 33 -14.85 -16.74 -0.56
CA ILE A 33 -16.27 -17.06 -0.45
C ILE A 33 -17.01 -16.70 -1.73
N GLU A 34 -18.20 -17.27 -1.93
CA GLU A 34 -19.12 -16.82 -2.98
C GLU A 34 -19.51 -15.35 -2.75
N ALA A 35 -19.49 -14.55 -3.81
CA ALA A 35 -19.81 -13.13 -3.72
C ALA A 35 -21.32 -12.94 -3.58
N THR A 36 -21.72 -12.15 -2.60
CA THR A 36 -23.11 -11.66 -2.51
C THR A 36 -23.40 -10.68 -3.65
N ASP A 37 -24.68 -10.47 -3.97
CA ASP A 37 -25.10 -9.51 -5.00
C ASP A 37 -24.55 -8.09 -4.77
N ASP A 38 -24.49 -7.63 -3.52
CA ASP A 38 -23.90 -6.33 -3.16
C ASP A 38 -22.40 -6.26 -3.47
N ASP A 39 -21.65 -7.35 -3.27
CA ASP A 39 -20.22 -7.39 -3.61
C ASP A 39 -20.01 -7.31 -5.12
N ILE A 40 -20.87 -7.99 -5.89
CA ILE A 40 -20.85 -7.96 -7.34
C ILE A 40 -21.18 -6.55 -7.85
N LEU A 41 -22.22 -5.93 -7.30
CA LEU A 41 -22.65 -4.57 -7.65
C LEU A 41 -21.55 -3.54 -7.35
N ASN A 42 -20.91 -3.63 -6.18
CA ASN A 42 -19.80 -2.75 -5.82
C ASN A 42 -18.59 -2.91 -6.74
N LYS A 43 -18.23 -4.15 -7.12
CA LYS A 43 -17.15 -4.40 -8.08
C LYS A 43 -17.48 -3.88 -9.48
N GLN A 44 -18.71 -4.07 -9.94
CA GLN A 44 -19.18 -3.55 -11.22
C GLN A 44 -19.10 -2.02 -11.24
N ASN A 45 -19.62 -1.35 -10.22
CA ASN A 45 -19.59 0.11 -10.11
C ASN A 45 -18.17 0.66 -10.12
N LYS A 46 -17.23 0.00 -9.43
CA LYS A 46 -15.80 0.35 -9.47
C LYS A 46 -15.24 0.25 -10.89
N ILE A 47 -15.50 -0.85 -11.58
CA ILE A 47 -15.03 -1.09 -12.96
C ILE A 47 -15.62 -0.07 -13.94
N VAL A 48 -16.92 0.18 -13.85
CA VAL A 48 -17.63 1.16 -14.70
C VAL A 48 -17.04 2.55 -14.47
N SER A 49 -16.84 2.96 -13.22
CA SER A 49 -16.25 4.25 -12.88
C SER A 49 -14.83 4.40 -13.42
N GLN A 50 -14.00 3.36 -13.27
CA GLN A 50 -12.65 3.34 -13.84
C GLN A 50 -12.68 3.44 -15.36
N THR A 51 -13.60 2.71 -16.02
CA THR A 51 -13.75 2.72 -17.47
C THR A 51 -14.18 4.08 -17.98
N ILE A 52 -15.17 4.71 -17.35
CA ILE A 52 -15.63 6.07 -17.70
C ILE A 52 -14.48 7.07 -17.58
N ARG A 53 -13.69 7.01 -16.50
CA ARG A 53 -12.51 7.88 -16.33
C ARG A 53 -11.49 7.68 -17.46
N THR A 54 -11.14 6.43 -17.76
CA THR A 54 -10.15 6.10 -18.79
C THR A 54 -10.63 6.52 -20.18
N LEU A 55 -11.91 6.31 -20.49
CA LEU A 55 -12.50 6.74 -21.76
C LEU A 55 -12.60 8.26 -21.86
N GLY A 56 -12.99 8.94 -20.78
CA GLY A 56 -13.02 10.40 -20.72
C GLY A 56 -11.66 11.03 -20.98
N LEU A 57 -10.59 10.49 -20.36
CA LEU A 57 -9.22 10.95 -20.61
C LEU A 57 -8.75 10.71 -22.06
N ARG A 58 -9.28 9.71 -22.76
CA ARG A 58 -8.96 9.47 -24.17
C ARG A 58 -9.65 10.46 -25.11
N HIS A 59 -10.78 11.02 -24.68
CA HIS A 59 -11.54 11.98 -25.49
C HIS A 59 -10.92 13.38 -25.47
N ILE A 60 -10.20 13.72 -24.40
CA ILE A 60 -9.53 15.01 -24.25
C ILE A 60 -8.17 14.93 -24.97
N PRO A 61 -7.86 15.86 -25.89
CA PRO A 61 -6.54 15.98 -26.49
C PRO A 61 -5.43 16.16 -25.44
N GLY A 62 -4.25 15.59 -25.72
CA GLY A 62 -3.13 15.57 -24.78
C GLY A 62 -2.55 16.95 -24.49
N ASP A 63 -2.48 17.81 -25.50
CA ASP A 63 -2.03 19.20 -25.43
C ASP A 63 -2.83 20.02 -24.40
N ILE A 64 -4.16 20.00 -24.47
CA ILE A 64 -5.04 20.70 -23.53
C ILE A 64 -4.87 20.15 -22.10
N THR A 65 -4.70 18.83 -21.99
CA THR A 65 -4.49 18.19 -20.69
C THR A 65 -3.17 18.64 -20.05
N ASP A 66 -2.11 18.76 -20.84
CA ASP A 66 -0.79 19.15 -20.35
C ASP A 66 -0.71 20.65 -20.04
N GLU A 67 -1.34 21.51 -20.85
CA GLU A 67 -1.52 22.93 -20.52
C GLU A 67 -2.30 23.11 -19.20
N GLY A 68 -3.39 22.36 -19.01
CA GLY A 68 -4.17 22.39 -17.78
C GLY A 68 -3.36 21.97 -16.55
N LYS A 69 -2.59 20.88 -16.65
CA LYS A 69 -1.67 20.44 -15.58
C LYS A 69 -0.61 21.52 -15.29
N ALA A 70 -0.01 22.10 -16.33
CA ALA A 70 0.99 23.14 -16.17
C ALA A 70 0.43 24.36 -15.44
N LEU A 71 -0.80 24.77 -15.76
CA LEU A 71 -1.49 25.85 -15.06
C LEU A 71 -1.76 25.50 -13.58
N CYS A 72 -2.26 24.30 -13.29
CA CYS A 72 -2.45 23.84 -11.90
C CYS A 72 -1.14 23.86 -11.10
N MET A 73 -0.05 23.38 -11.70
CA MET A 73 1.28 23.39 -11.07
C MET A 73 1.79 24.80 -10.85
N LYS A 74 1.56 25.71 -11.81
CA LYS A 74 1.92 27.13 -11.69
C LYS A 74 1.17 27.81 -10.55
N VAL A 75 -0.16 27.66 -10.49
CA VAL A 75 -0.98 28.23 -9.39
C VAL A 75 -0.52 27.70 -8.02
N LYS A 76 -0.19 26.41 -7.94
CA LYS A 76 0.33 25.80 -6.72
C LYS A 76 1.69 26.39 -6.33
N ALA A 77 2.60 26.58 -7.30
CA ALA A 77 3.91 27.20 -7.07
C ALA A 77 3.77 28.67 -6.65
N ASP A 78 2.91 29.44 -7.31
CA ASP A 78 2.64 30.85 -6.97
C ASP A 78 2.08 30.99 -5.55
N HIS A 79 1.20 30.09 -5.14
CA HIS A 79 0.69 30.06 -3.76
C HIS A 79 1.80 29.72 -2.75
N ASP A 80 2.65 28.76 -3.07
CA ASP A 80 3.79 28.37 -2.22
C ASP A 80 4.89 29.46 -2.15
N ALA A 81 4.99 30.31 -3.18
CA ALA A 81 5.91 31.45 -3.25
C ALA A 81 5.44 32.65 -2.42
N LYS A 82 4.12 32.86 -2.33
CA LYS A 82 3.53 33.91 -1.48
C LYS A 82 3.82 33.68 0.00
N ASP A 83 3.69 32.43 0.47
CA ASP A 83 3.84 32.08 1.89
C ASP A 83 4.72 30.83 2.10
N PRO A 84 6.05 30.94 1.92
CA PRO A 84 6.95 29.79 2.03
C PRO A 84 6.99 29.19 3.44
N GLU A 85 6.88 30.01 4.49
CA GLU A 85 6.89 29.53 5.87
C GLU A 85 5.64 28.72 6.23
N SER A 86 4.47 29.16 5.75
CA SER A 86 3.19 28.47 5.97
C SER A 86 3.17 27.13 5.23
N ALA A 87 3.66 27.11 3.99
CA ALA A 87 3.79 25.89 3.20
C ALA A 87 4.74 24.88 3.85
N ARG A 88 5.87 25.34 4.40
CA ARG A 88 6.81 24.53 5.17
C ARG A 88 6.13 23.93 6.41
N LYS A 89 5.49 24.76 7.24
CA LYS A 89 4.84 24.28 8.47
C LYS A 89 3.81 23.19 8.18
N LYS A 90 2.93 23.44 7.21
CA LYS A 90 1.93 22.45 6.76
C LYS A 90 2.57 21.14 6.31
N LEU A 91 3.71 21.20 5.62
CA LEU A 91 4.41 20.00 5.18
C LEU A 91 4.95 19.17 6.36
N PHE A 92 5.56 19.82 7.35
CA PHE A 92 6.00 19.12 8.58
C PHE A 92 4.81 18.57 9.38
N ASP A 93 3.69 19.28 9.43
CA ASP A 93 2.47 18.81 10.08
C ASP A 93 1.93 17.53 9.39
N LEU A 94 1.93 17.49 8.06
CA LEU A 94 1.54 16.30 7.28
C LEU A 94 2.44 15.09 7.58
N PHE A 95 3.77 15.27 7.65
CA PHE A 95 4.67 14.18 8.04
C PHE A 95 4.41 13.68 9.47
N ARG A 96 4.05 14.58 10.37
CA ARG A 96 3.72 14.24 11.76
C ARG A 96 2.46 13.37 11.85
N GLU A 97 1.48 13.57 10.97
CA GLU A 97 0.27 12.72 10.90
C GLU A 97 0.60 11.25 10.57
N ILE A 98 1.66 11.00 9.79
CA ILE A 98 2.13 9.65 9.43
C ILE A 98 3.12 9.11 10.49
N GLY A 99 3.34 9.85 11.59
CA GLY A 99 4.26 9.46 12.66
C GLY A 99 5.74 9.73 12.34
N ILE A 100 6.03 10.51 11.30
CA ILE A 100 7.40 10.93 10.97
C ILE A 100 7.68 12.26 11.67
N SER A 101 8.71 12.26 12.52
CA SER A 101 9.06 13.42 13.33
C SER A 101 9.87 14.46 12.54
N ALA A 102 9.75 15.73 12.91
CA ALA A 102 10.55 16.82 12.35
C ALA A 102 12.08 16.55 12.30
N PRO A 103 12.73 15.96 13.34
CA PRO A 103 14.15 15.62 13.25
C PRO A 103 14.46 14.55 12.20
N GLN A 104 13.58 13.59 11.95
CA GLN A 104 13.78 12.60 10.88
C GLN A 104 13.72 13.28 9.51
N VAL A 105 12.78 14.20 9.30
CA VAL A 105 12.72 14.98 8.06
C VAL A 105 13.99 15.84 7.87
N LYS A 106 14.52 16.41 8.95
CA LYS A 106 15.82 17.12 8.90
C LYS A 106 16.98 16.19 8.55
N LEU A 107 16.99 14.95 9.04
CA LEU A 107 17.99 13.94 8.68
C LEU A 107 17.94 13.62 7.17
N PHE A 108 16.73 13.49 6.62
CA PHE A 108 16.53 13.29 5.19
C PHE A 108 17.02 14.48 4.36
N LEU A 109 16.79 15.72 4.79
CA LEU A 109 17.27 16.91 4.11
C LEU A 109 18.79 17.11 4.25
N GLY A 110 19.36 16.78 5.41
CA GLY A 110 20.77 17.00 5.73
C GLY A 110 21.14 18.44 6.12
N HIS A 111 20.15 19.31 6.34
CA HIS A 111 20.32 20.66 6.87
C HIS A 111 19.16 21.04 7.79
N ASP A 112 19.30 22.14 8.53
CA ASP A 112 18.22 22.65 9.36
C ASP A 112 17.10 23.14 8.43
N GLY A 113 15.96 22.45 8.42
CA GLY A 113 14.80 22.71 7.56
C GLY A 113 14.11 24.07 7.77
N LYS A 114 14.80 25.05 8.34
CA LYS A 114 14.38 26.45 8.42
C LYS A 114 14.27 27.09 7.03
N VAL A 115 15.17 26.77 6.12
CA VAL A 115 15.08 27.23 4.73
C VAL A 115 14.94 25.98 3.87
N LEU A 116 13.76 25.78 3.28
CA LEU A 116 13.53 24.75 2.28
C LEU A 116 13.64 25.40 0.90
N ASN A 117 14.45 24.84 0.03
CA ASN A 117 14.42 25.19 -1.38
C ASN A 117 13.12 24.67 -2.03
N ASP A 118 12.66 25.30 -3.11
CA ASP A 118 11.43 24.90 -3.82
C ASP A 118 11.52 23.46 -4.32
N LYS A 119 12.70 23.05 -4.80
CA LYS A 119 12.96 21.68 -5.23
C LYS A 119 12.84 20.67 -4.09
N GLU A 120 13.40 20.98 -2.92
CA GLU A 120 13.33 20.11 -1.73
C GLU A 120 11.90 20.01 -1.19
N ARG A 121 11.14 21.11 -1.28
CA ARG A 121 9.72 21.14 -0.93
C ARG A 121 8.89 20.23 -1.82
N LEU A 122 9.16 20.24 -3.13
CA LEU A 122 8.51 19.35 -4.09
C LEU A 122 8.91 17.90 -3.87
N GLU A 123 10.20 17.63 -3.64
CA GLU A 123 10.72 16.29 -3.32
C GLU A 123 10.04 15.71 -2.08
N LEU A 124 9.95 16.49 -0.99
CA LEU A 124 9.28 16.07 0.24
C LEU A 124 7.77 15.87 0.07
N ARG A 125 7.09 16.66 -0.78
CA ARG A 125 5.67 16.43 -1.08
C ARG A 125 5.46 15.16 -1.90
N GLY A 126 6.33 14.90 -2.87
CA GLY A 126 6.32 13.65 -3.63
C GLY A 126 6.51 12.46 -2.69
N LEU A 127 7.54 12.53 -1.84
CA LEU A 127 7.83 11.53 -0.83
C LEU A 127 6.65 11.27 0.11
N TYR A 128 6.01 12.32 0.63
CA TYR A 128 4.84 12.20 1.49
C TYR A 128 3.71 11.43 0.79
N ASN A 129 3.40 11.77 -0.47
CA ASN A 129 2.34 11.10 -1.21
C ASN A 129 2.67 9.61 -1.43
N THR A 130 3.89 9.28 -1.87
CA THR A 130 4.32 7.89 -2.07
C THR A 130 4.27 7.07 -0.78
N ILE A 131 4.65 7.67 0.36
CA ILE A 131 4.55 7.00 1.67
C ILE A 131 3.09 6.82 2.07
N LYS A 132 2.25 7.85 1.88
CA LYS A 132 0.82 7.80 2.21
C LYS A 132 0.07 6.76 1.38
N ASP A 133 0.45 6.62 0.12
CA ASP A 133 -0.11 5.63 -0.81
C ASP A 133 0.41 4.20 -0.50
N GLY A 134 1.39 4.07 0.41
CA GLY A 134 1.95 2.80 0.86
C GLY A 134 2.92 2.17 -0.16
N GLU A 135 3.34 2.93 -1.17
CA GLU A 135 4.24 2.47 -2.23
C GLU A 135 5.72 2.46 -1.78
N MET A 136 6.06 3.26 -0.77
CA MET A 136 7.41 3.31 -0.20
C MET A 136 7.37 3.54 1.30
N SER A 137 8.26 2.88 2.05
CA SER A 137 8.47 3.17 3.47
C SER A 137 9.49 4.29 3.67
N TRP A 138 9.39 5.00 4.81
CA TRP A 138 10.37 6.03 5.18
C TRP A 138 11.81 5.50 5.22
N ALA A 139 12.00 4.25 5.62
CA ALA A 139 13.32 3.59 5.65
C ALA A 139 13.90 3.44 4.24
N GLN A 140 13.10 2.97 3.28
CA GLN A 140 13.50 2.85 1.88
C GLN A 140 13.82 4.21 1.27
N ALA A 141 13.05 5.24 1.60
CA ALA A 141 13.30 6.60 1.11
C ALA A 141 14.65 7.15 1.58
N LEU A 142 15.01 6.92 2.85
CA LEU A 142 16.32 7.29 3.39
C LEU A 142 17.45 6.55 2.67
N GLU A 143 17.28 5.24 2.43
CA GLU A 143 18.26 4.43 1.72
C GLU A 143 18.46 4.91 0.28
N GLU A 144 17.38 5.19 -0.47
CA GLU A 144 17.46 5.68 -1.84
C GLU A 144 18.19 7.03 -1.90
N LYS A 145 17.93 7.93 -0.94
CA LYS A 145 18.60 9.23 -0.89
C LYS A 145 20.09 9.12 -0.55
N VAL A 146 20.46 8.20 0.35
CA VAL A 146 21.86 7.91 0.66
C VAL A 146 22.55 7.25 -0.54
N GLY A 147 21.86 6.34 -1.24
CA GLY A 147 22.32 5.71 -2.48
C GLY A 147 22.57 6.72 -3.61
N LYS A 148 21.64 7.67 -3.81
CA LYS A 148 21.80 8.77 -4.77
C LYS A 148 22.97 9.70 -4.43
N LYS A 149 23.19 10.04 -3.16
CA LYS A 149 24.35 10.84 -2.72
C LYS A 149 25.69 10.13 -2.94
N LYS A 150 25.74 8.78 -2.85
CA LYS A 150 26.94 8.00 -3.18
C LYS A 150 27.20 7.88 -4.69
N GLY A 151 26.15 7.94 -5.53
CA GLY A 151 26.27 7.85 -6.99
C GLY A 151 26.84 9.10 -7.68
N ASP A 152 26.80 10.27 -7.02
CA ASP A 152 27.19 11.56 -7.60
C ASP A 152 28.61 12.00 -7.22
N LYS A 153 29.35 11.19 -6.44
CA LYS A 153 30.75 11.46 -6.08
C LYS A 153 31.62 10.23 -6.26
N GLY A 154 32.25 10.13 -7.43
CA GLY A 154 33.50 9.38 -7.63
C GLY A 154 33.32 7.95 -8.09
N GLY A 155 33.36 7.75 -9.41
CA GLY A 155 33.74 6.45 -9.97
C GLY A 155 35.20 6.14 -9.62
N LEU A 156 35.45 4.98 -9.01
CA LEU A 156 36.47 3.99 -9.37
C LEU A 156 36.38 2.79 -8.40
N LEU A 157 36.60 1.58 -8.93
CA LEU A 157 36.72 0.27 -8.27
C LEU A 157 35.40 -0.45 -7.91
N ARG A 158 34.85 -1.15 -8.90
CA ARG A 158 34.11 -2.41 -8.68
C ARG A 158 35.14 -3.51 -8.43
N THR A 159 35.20 -4.04 -7.21
CA THR A 159 35.70 -5.41 -6.98
C THR A 159 34.50 -6.35 -6.91
N ARG A 160 34.53 -7.34 -7.80
CA ARG A 160 33.58 -8.44 -7.90
C ARG A 160 33.80 -9.42 -6.75
N VAL A 161 32.72 -9.83 -6.08
CA VAL A 161 32.68 -11.07 -5.31
C VAL A 161 31.48 -11.88 -5.81
N GLU A 162 31.79 -13.01 -6.45
CA GLU A 162 30.88 -14.10 -6.82
C GLU A 162 30.74 -15.09 -5.64
N GLY A 163 29.57 -15.76 -5.55
CA GLY A 163 29.34 -17.05 -4.85
C GLY A 163 28.82 -16.93 -3.42
N ASP A 164 27.49 -17.01 -3.17
CA ASP A 164 26.66 -18.23 -2.94
C ASP A 164 26.62 -18.63 -1.43
N PRO A 165 25.57 -19.28 -0.88
CA PRO A 165 24.48 -20.02 -1.55
C PRO A 165 23.04 -19.77 -1.04
N GLU A 166 22.07 -20.23 -1.83
CA GLU A 166 20.64 -20.39 -1.50
C GLU A 166 20.41 -21.32 -0.29
N PRO A 167 19.41 -21.04 0.59
CA PRO A 167 19.09 -21.93 1.69
C PRO A 167 18.27 -23.15 1.22
N LYS A 168 18.76 -24.32 1.61
CA LYS A 168 18.23 -25.66 1.32
C LYS A 168 16.91 -25.90 2.07
N GLU A 169 15.97 -26.55 1.39
CA GLU A 169 14.83 -27.23 2.00
C GLU A 169 15.36 -28.38 2.88
N GLU A 170 15.04 -28.36 4.16
CA GLU A 170 15.30 -29.47 5.08
C GLU A 170 13.97 -29.97 5.65
N ASP A 171 13.83 -31.30 5.56
CA ASP A 171 12.67 -32.11 5.89
C ASP A 171 12.20 -31.90 7.35
N ILE A 172 10.91 -31.60 7.52
CA ILE A 172 10.23 -31.76 8.82
C ILE A 172 9.55 -33.14 8.86
N PRO A 173 9.92 -34.03 9.80
CA PRO A 173 9.33 -35.35 9.94
C PRO A 173 7.83 -35.31 10.24
N ILE A 174 7.09 -36.16 9.53
CA ILE A 174 5.68 -36.46 9.77
C ILE A 174 5.63 -37.48 10.93
N GLU A 175 5.18 -37.07 12.11
CA GLU A 175 4.73 -38.02 13.14
C GLU A 175 3.22 -38.25 12.98
N GLU A 176 2.86 -39.49 12.64
CA GLU A 176 1.49 -40.00 12.58
C GLU A 176 0.92 -40.26 13.99
N GLU A 177 -0.22 -39.60 14.24
CA GLU A 177 -1.43 -39.95 15.03
C GLU A 177 -1.34 -40.43 16.51
N PRO A 178 -2.44 -40.27 17.30
CA PRO A 178 -3.58 -41.18 17.16
C PRO A 178 -4.97 -40.50 17.11
N VAL A 179 -5.82 -41.09 16.28
CA VAL A 179 -7.28 -41.21 16.37
C VAL A 179 -7.82 -41.04 17.79
N VAL A 180 -8.78 -40.13 17.98
CA VAL A 180 -9.73 -40.18 19.11
C VAL A 180 -11.09 -40.51 18.53
N GLU A 181 -11.61 -41.64 18.98
CA GLU A 181 -12.82 -42.32 18.52
C GLU A 181 -14.10 -41.50 18.73
N GLU A 182 -15.07 -41.75 17.86
CA GLU A 182 -16.47 -41.37 18.01
C GLU A 182 -17.05 -41.89 19.33
N GLU A 183 -17.70 -41.01 20.10
CA GLU A 183 -18.82 -41.41 20.94
C GLU A 183 -20.08 -40.71 20.45
N GLN A 184 -20.95 -41.51 19.83
CA GLN A 184 -22.36 -41.21 19.66
C GLN A 184 -23.05 -41.30 21.02
N GLU A 185 -23.59 -40.19 21.53
CA GLU A 185 -24.63 -40.22 22.56
C GLU A 185 -25.90 -39.49 22.07
N THR A 186 -26.81 -40.36 21.62
CA THR A 186 -28.27 -40.36 21.76
C THR A 186 -28.96 -39.13 22.37
N SER A 187 -29.92 -38.60 21.59
CA SER A 187 -31.34 -38.45 21.94
C SER A 187 -31.71 -38.05 23.39
N SER A 188 -32.22 -36.82 23.57
CA SER A 188 -33.57 -36.54 24.11
C SER A 188 -33.76 -35.04 24.35
N TYR A 189 -34.64 -34.39 23.58
CA TYR A 189 -35.18 -33.07 23.92
C TYR A 189 -36.37 -33.27 24.87
N PRO A 190 -36.36 -32.73 26.11
CA PRO A 190 -37.54 -32.71 26.94
C PRO A 190 -38.41 -31.48 26.63
N GLY A 191 -39.70 -31.74 26.41
CA GLY A 191 -40.80 -31.04 27.06
C GLY A 191 -40.90 -29.52 26.91
N ALA A 192 -41.88 -29.11 26.11
CA ALA A 192 -42.55 -27.83 26.27
C ALA A 192 -43.15 -27.70 27.68
N ASP A 193 -42.91 -26.56 28.33
CA ASP A 193 -43.84 -26.01 29.33
C ASP A 193 -43.56 -24.52 29.53
N SER A 194 -44.51 -23.69 29.06
CA SER A 194 -45.02 -22.41 29.62
C SER A 194 -45.53 -21.50 28.51
#